data_AF-A0A1L7XAZ9-F1
#
_entry.id   AF-A0A1L7XAZ9-F1
#
_cell.length_a   1.000
_cell.length_b   1.000
_cell.length_c   1.000
_cell.angle_alpha   90.00
_cell.angle_beta   90.00
_cell.angle_gamma   90.00
#
_symmetry.space_group_name_H-M   'P 1'
#
loop_
_entity.id
_entity.type
_entity.pdbx_description
1 polymer ?
#
loop_
_entity_poly.entity_id
_entity_poly.type
_entity_poly.pdbx_seq_one_letter_code
_entity_poly.pdbx_strand_id
1 'polypeptide(L)'
;MALESAAVAALARNPARNKDINRASLLSHRYEAIPSSDDQPPREFRYSIDLPDDHHVLLGEHLKQLQRRNKRVLIMTIMAAFTLFAFFYLAIFSGSHGLPTNGSCDTVDRGYVCDPQISHIWGQYSPYYEVPSAIATDVPQQCQITFVNMLSRHGARNPTASKTAKYEALVARIHSQATSYDKDFAFIEEYNYTLGADDLSVFGQKQMVNSGIKFYNRYQTLARNITPFTRSSGGDRVVQSALNWTQGFHATRVQDSNATTNDNYPYNIVIISEDTGSNNTLNHGLCTSFEDGVDSTIADDAQATWLSIFTPNITARLNLNLPGVNFTSSDTINFMDLCPFNTVANDLGTISSFCDLITEDEWKSYDYYQSLGKYYGYSWGNPLGATQGIGFTNELIARMTDSSVIDHTSTNSTLDSNPATFPVGGTTVLYADFSHDSDMIAIFSAMGLYNSTAPLLNTTIETIEETEGFSSAWTVPFAARAYFEKMSCVGYDEELVRVVINDRVLPLETCDGDNLGRCRLSSFVNSLNFAREGGDWDQCFV
;
A
#
# COMPACT_ATOMS: atom_id res chain seq x y z
N MET A 1 -62.01 -10.05 26.04
CA MET A 1 -62.04 -11.38 25.41
C MET A 1 -60.58 -11.75 25.18
N ALA A 2 -60.03 -12.72 25.94
CA ALA A 2 -60.27 -14.17 25.86
C ALA A 2 -59.40 -14.78 24.73
N LEU A 3 -58.35 -15.57 25.01
CA LEU A 3 -58.38 -17.03 25.38
C LEU A 3 -58.84 -17.89 24.18
N GLU A 4 -58.41 -19.13 23.88
CA GLU A 4 -57.31 -20.06 24.29
C GLU A 4 -57.26 -21.18 23.18
N SER A 5 -56.40 -22.20 23.06
CA SER A 5 -55.21 -22.79 23.73
C SER A 5 -54.44 -23.59 22.62
N ALA A 6 -53.39 -24.41 22.73
CA ALA A 6 -52.55 -25.04 23.77
C ALA A 6 -51.10 -25.19 23.15
N ALA A 7 -50.06 -25.94 23.57
CA ALA A 7 -49.81 -27.15 24.38
C ALA A 7 -50.40 -28.48 23.80
N VAL A 8 -49.91 -29.71 24.00
CA VAL A 8 -48.85 -30.34 24.85
C VAL A 8 -48.20 -31.44 23.96
N ALA A 9 -46.91 -31.50 23.63
CA ALA A 9 -45.68 -31.75 24.40
C ALA A 9 -45.38 -33.21 24.84
N ALA A 10 -44.09 -33.57 24.74
CA ALA A 10 -43.31 -34.46 25.62
C ALA A 10 -43.09 -35.97 25.32
N LEU A 11 -41.92 -36.41 25.82
CA LEU A 11 -41.45 -37.76 26.20
C LEU A 11 -40.87 -38.72 25.13
N ALA A 12 -39.55 -38.88 25.23
CA ALA A 12 -38.75 -39.90 24.54
C ALA A 12 -38.87 -41.31 25.17
N ARG A 13 -38.52 -42.33 24.37
CA ARG A 13 -37.60 -43.43 24.75
C ARG A 13 -37.23 -44.31 23.56
N ASN A 14 -35.95 -44.68 23.48
CA ASN A 14 -35.45 -45.81 22.69
C ASN A 14 -35.73 -47.11 23.49
N PRO A 15 -36.00 -48.28 22.86
CA PRO A 15 -34.87 -49.15 22.50
C PRO A 15 -35.04 -49.95 21.18
N ALA A 16 -33.93 -50.49 20.70
CA ALA A 16 -33.85 -51.27 19.46
C ALA A 16 -34.33 -52.73 19.59
N ARG A 17 -34.71 -53.31 18.43
CA ARG A 17 -34.56 -54.72 17.94
C ARG A 17 -35.78 -55.13 17.09
N ASN A 18 -35.70 -56.04 16.11
CA ASN A 18 -34.62 -56.60 15.25
C ASN A 18 -35.31 -57.56 14.23
N LYS A 19 -34.51 -58.29 13.43
CA LYS A 19 -34.85 -59.54 12.69
C LYS A 19 -35.58 -59.35 11.35
N ASP A 20 -35.27 -60.12 10.29
CA ASP A 20 -34.21 -61.14 10.16
C ASP A 20 -33.91 -61.53 8.69
N ILE A 21 -32.88 -62.39 8.52
CA ILE A 21 -32.73 -63.40 7.44
C ILE A 21 -32.47 -62.84 6.02
N ASN A 22 -31.44 -63.28 5.25
CA ASN A 22 -30.48 -64.40 5.37
C ASN A 22 -29.07 -63.88 4.98
N ARG A 23 -27.90 -64.26 5.54
CA ARG A 23 -27.29 -65.58 5.86
C ARG A 23 -27.08 -66.48 4.61
N ALA A 24 -25.95 -67.17 4.42
CA ALA A 24 -24.68 -67.25 5.17
C ALA A 24 -23.52 -67.57 4.19
N SER A 25 -22.24 -67.62 4.58
CA SER A 25 -21.67 -68.78 5.29
C SER A 25 -20.44 -68.44 6.17
N LEU A 26 -19.46 -69.36 6.25
CA LEU A 26 -18.41 -69.56 7.26
C LEU A 26 -17.18 -70.22 6.57
N LEU A 27 -16.00 -70.43 7.15
CA LEU A 27 -15.43 -70.25 8.51
C LEU A 27 -14.37 -69.08 8.48
N SER A 28 -13.67 -68.57 9.50
CA SER A 28 -13.19 -69.00 10.84
C SER A 28 -12.05 -70.05 10.84
N HIS A 29 -11.07 -70.06 11.76
CA HIS A 29 -11.03 -69.64 13.17
C HIS A 29 -9.75 -68.90 13.66
N ARG A 30 -9.82 -68.43 14.92
CA ARG A 30 -8.76 -67.81 15.77
C ARG A 30 -8.02 -68.91 16.59
N TYR A 31 -7.04 -68.68 17.49
CA TYR A 31 -7.12 -67.91 18.76
C TYR A 31 -5.76 -67.77 19.52
N GLU A 32 -5.53 -66.59 20.12
CA GLU A 32 -4.79 -66.27 21.39
C GLU A 32 -3.29 -66.65 21.60
N ALA A 33 -2.72 -66.27 22.77
CA ALA A 33 -1.29 -65.92 22.98
C ALA A 33 -0.76 -66.09 24.45
N ILE A 34 0.46 -65.57 24.76
CA ILE A 34 1.16 -65.43 26.08
C ILE A 34 1.97 -66.71 26.51
N PRO A 35 3.15 -66.68 27.22
CA PRO A 35 4.09 -65.62 27.69
C PRO A 35 5.57 -65.80 27.18
N SER A 36 6.58 -65.38 27.98
CA SER A 36 8.03 -65.18 27.68
C SER A 36 9.02 -66.07 28.47
N SER A 37 10.27 -66.26 28.00
CA SER A 37 11.57 -66.03 28.73
C SER A 37 12.82 -66.76 28.16
N ASP A 38 14.01 -66.30 28.60
CA ASP A 38 15.33 -66.97 28.79
C ASP A 38 16.31 -67.40 27.65
N ASP A 39 17.43 -66.66 27.60
CA ASP A 39 18.86 -67.03 27.69
C ASP A 39 19.60 -68.10 26.82
N GLN A 40 20.52 -67.55 25.99
CA GLN A 40 21.97 -67.85 25.91
C GLN A 40 22.51 -69.13 25.16
N PRO A 41 23.85 -69.32 24.95
CA PRO A 41 24.42 -69.60 23.61
C PRO A 41 25.15 -70.96 23.50
N PRO A 42 25.95 -71.24 22.42
CA PRO A 42 27.41 -71.17 22.61
C PRO A 42 28.36 -71.00 21.37
N ARG A 43 29.61 -70.62 21.70
CA ARG A 43 30.94 -71.04 21.16
C ARG A 43 31.62 -70.40 19.93
N GLU A 44 32.93 -70.25 20.09
CA GLU A 44 33.94 -69.84 19.10
C GLU A 44 34.51 -71.02 18.27
N PHE A 45 35.28 -70.70 17.22
CA PHE A 45 36.35 -71.55 16.69
C PHE A 45 37.62 -70.71 16.48
N ARG A 46 38.81 -71.33 16.71
CA ARG A 46 40.13 -70.73 16.41
C ARG A 46 40.87 -71.58 15.38
N TYR A 47 41.65 -70.93 14.53
CA TYR A 47 42.78 -71.52 13.80
C TYR A 47 43.93 -70.52 13.77
N SER A 48 45.16 -71.01 13.85
CA SER A 48 46.41 -70.23 13.76
C SER A 48 47.30 -70.83 12.66
N ILE A 49 47.83 -69.98 11.79
CA ILE A 49 48.85 -70.34 10.79
C ILE A 49 49.84 -69.18 10.74
N ASP A 50 51.10 -69.43 11.09
CA ASP A 50 52.19 -68.47 10.99
C ASP A 50 52.82 -68.52 9.59
N LEU A 51 53.16 -67.36 9.02
CA LEU A 51 53.85 -67.20 7.74
C LEU A 51 54.86 -66.02 7.82
N PRO A 52 55.95 -66.00 7.01
CA PRO A 52 57.18 -65.28 7.37
C PRO A 52 57.21 -63.77 7.05
N ASP A 53 58.14 -63.06 7.72
CA ASP A 53 58.18 -61.60 7.86
C ASP A 53 58.28 -60.74 6.58
N ASP A 54 58.87 -61.25 5.49
CA ASP A 54 59.19 -60.43 4.30
C ASP A 54 57.97 -59.79 3.61
N HIS A 55 56.76 -60.28 3.91
CA HIS A 55 55.53 -59.72 3.34
C HIS A 55 55.07 -58.39 3.98
N HIS A 56 55.56 -58.05 5.19
CA HIS A 56 55.10 -56.88 5.95
C HIS A 56 55.60 -55.54 5.40
N VAL A 57 56.77 -55.49 4.76
CA VAL A 57 57.37 -54.25 4.24
C VAL A 57 56.51 -53.67 3.11
N LEU A 58 56.14 -54.50 2.12
CA LEU A 58 55.36 -54.06 0.96
C LEU A 58 53.95 -53.61 1.35
N LEU A 59 53.32 -54.33 2.29
CA LEU A 59 52.00 -53.97 2.82
C LEU A 59 52.06 -52.64 3.61
N GLY A 60 53.12 -52.43 4.39
CA GLY A 60 53.34 -51.20 5.14
C GLY A 60 53.46 -49.95 4.25
N GLU A 61 54.07 -50.06 3.08
CA GLU A 61 54.12 -48.96 2.11
C GLU A 61 52.77 -48.73 1.40
N HIS A 62 52.10 -49.81 0.98
CA HIS A 62 50.80 -49.71 0.32
C HIS A 62 49.73 -49.10 1.25
N LEU A 63 49.72 -49.48 2.52
CA LEU A 63 48.87 -48.89 3.55
C LEU A 63 49.20 -47.41 3.79
N LYS A 64 50.48 -47.01 3.81
CA LYS A 64 50.89 -45.59 3.91
C LYS A 64 50.43 -44.78 2.69
N GLN A 65 50.46 -45.34 1.48
CA GLN A 65 49.94 -44.68 0.28
C GLN A 65 48.41 -44.56 0.31
N LEU A 66 47.70 -45.62 0.68
CA LEU A 66 46.24 -45.62 0.85
C LEU A 66 45.80 -44.64 1.95
N GLN A 67 46.46 -44.61 3.11
CA GLN A 67 46.21 -43.61 4.15
C GLN A 67 46.47 -42.18 3.67
N ARG A 68 47.56 -41.92 2.91
CA ARG A 68 47.82 -40.60 2.32
C ARG A 68 46.77 -40.20 1.28
N ARG A 69 46.32 -41.12 0.44
CA ARG A 69 45.24 -40.90 -0.55
C ARG A 69 43.91 -40.63 0.15
N ASN A 70 43.51 -41.48 1.10
CA ASN A 70 42.27 -41.32 1.85
C ASN A 70 42.27 -40.05 2.71
N LYS A 71 43.41 -39.68 3.33
CA LYS A 71 43.53 -38.42 4.07
C LYS A 71 43.46 -37.19 3.14
N ARG A 72 44.01 -37.25 1.92
CA ARG A 72 43.83 -36.19 0.91
C ARG A 72 42.38 -36.09 0.43
N VAL A 73 41.74 -37.20 0.12
CA VAL A 73 40.32 -37.24 -0.27
C VAL A 73 39.42 -36.72 0.86
N LEU A 74 39.65 -37.15 2.10
CA LEU A 74 38.92 -36.68 3.28
C LEU A 74 39.11 -35.18 3.51
N ILE A 75 40.33 -34.65 3.35
CA ILE A 75 40.57 -33.20 3.42
C ILE A 75 39.84 -32.48 2.29
N MET A 76 39.81 -33.03 1.07
CA MET A 76 39.08 -32.44 -0.06
C MET A 76 37.55 -32.48 0.13
N THR A 77 36.96 -33.55 0.66
CA THR A 77 35.52 -33.58 0.98
C THR A 77 35.17 -32.71 2.18
N ILE A 78 36.04 -32.59 3.20
CA ILE A 78 35.86 -31.63 4.30
C ILE A 78 35.92 -30.20 3.76
N MET A 79 36.90 -29.86 2.92
CA MET A 79 36.99 -28.53 2.28
C MET A 79 35.75 -28.23 1.43
N ALA A 80 35.30 -29.19 0.61
CA ALA A 80 34.09 -29.05 -0.23
C ALA A 80 32.82 -28.90 0.63
N ALA A 81 32.72 -29.64 1.73
CA ALA A 81 31.61 -29.52 2.69
C ALA A 81 31.64 -28.17 3.42
N PHE A 82 32.81 -27.66 3.81
CA PHE A 82 32.95 -26.31 4.38
C PHE A 82 32.62 -25.21 3.39
N THR A 83 32.98 -25.33 2.10
CA THR A 83 32.56 -24.35 1.09
C THR A 83 31.07 -24.42 0.79
N LEU A 84 30.48 -25.63 0.70
CA LEU A 84 29.03 -25.78 0.55
C LEU A 84 28.29 -25.22 1.77
N PHE A 85 28.77 -25.51 2.99
CA PHE A 85 28.20 -24.97 4.21
C PHE A 85 28.36 -23.44 4.27
N ALA A 86 29.49 -22.88 3.85
CA ALA A 86 29.68 -21.43 3.76
C ALA A 86 28.73 -20.80 2.73
N PHE A 87 28.54 -21.41 1.55
CA PHE A 87 27.57 -20.95 0.55
C PHE A 87 26.12 -21.04 1.06
N PHE A 88 25.73 -22.11 1.76
CA PHE A 88 24.41 -22.22 2.39
C PHE A 88 24.25 -21.24 3.55
N TYR A 89 25.28 -21.03 4.37
CA TYR A 89 25.25 -20.07 5.47
C TYR A 89 25.13 -18.63 4.96
N LEU A 90 25.86 -18.27 3.90
CA LEU A 90 25.69 -17.01 3.17
C LEU A 90 24.27 -16.89 2.59
N ALA A 91 23.76 -17.92 1.89
CA ALA A 91 22.40 -17.88 1.34
C ALA A 91 21.32 -17.72 2.43
N ILE A 92 21.47 -18.37 3.58
CA ILE A 92 20.55 -18.28 4.72
C ILE A 92 20.65 -16.90 5.40
N PHE A 93 21.85 -16.36 5.62
CA PHE A 93 22.01 -15.01 6.18
C PHE A 93 21.64 -13.89 5.20
N SER A 94 21.78 -14.09 3.88
CA SER A 94 21.21 -13.20 2.87
C SER A 94 19.68 -13.27 2.81
N GLY A 95 19.08 -14.39 3.23
CA GLY A 95 17.63 -14.58 3.33
C GLY A 95 17.01 -14.28 4.69
N SER A 96 17.79 -13.86 5.70
CA SER A 96 17.33 -13.72 7.09
C SER A 96 17.73 -12.36 7.69
N HIS A 97 16.82 -11.40 7.65
CA HIS A 97 16.86 -10.14 8.43
C HIS A 97 18.18 -9.34 8.41
N GLY A 98 18.71 -9.09 7.22
CA GLY A 98 19.60 -7.95 6.99
C GLY A 98 18.81 -6.70 6.64
N LEU A 99 18.72 -5.72 7.54
CA LEU A 99 18.34 -4.34 7.17
C LEU A 99 19.38 -3.83 6.15
N PRO A 100 18.98 -3.18 5.04
CA PRO A 100 19.90 -2.77 3.98
C PRO A 100 20.67 -1.50 4.36
N THR A 101 21.62 -1.61 5.29
CA THR A 101 22.40 -0.51 5.92
C THR A 101 23.38 0.23 4.98
N ASN A 102 23.15 0.19 3.67
CA ASN A 102 23.83 1.02 2.65
C ASN A 102 23.03 1.15 1.33
N GLY A 103 21.73 0.79 1.32
CA GLY A 103 20.84 1.00 0.17
C GLY A 103 19.77 2.03 0.50
N SER A 104 19.39 2.88 -0.47
CA SER A 104 18.21 3.74 -0.28
C SER A 104 16.96 2.86 -0.15
N CYS A 105 16.23 3.03 0.94
CA CYS A 105 15.04 2.23 1.24
C CYS A 105 13.78 2.72 0.50
N ASP A 106 13.85 3.81 -0.27
CA ASP A 106 12.88 4.13 -1.31
C ASP A 106 13.34 3.56 -2.67
N THR A 107 12.52 2.67 -3.22
CA THR A 107 12.78 1.86 -4.41
C THR A 107 11.69 2.06 -5.47
N VAL A 108 12.08 1.97 -6.76
CA VAL A 108 11.15 2.10 -7.90
C VAL A 108 9.92 1.21 -7.75
N ASP A 109 10.14 -0.08 -7.45
CA ASP A 109 9.08 -1.08 -7.48
C ASP A 109 8.28 -1.13 -6.17
N ARG A 110 8.92 -1.08 -5.00
CA ARG A 110 8.24 -1.28 -3.71
C ARG A 110 7.97 0.00 -2.91
N GLY A 111 8.41 1.15 -3.42
CA GLY A 111 8.41 2.40 -2.67
C GLY A 111 9.32 2.34 -1.46
N TYR A 112 8.88 2.98 -0.38
CA TYR A 112 9.61 3.16 0.87
C TYR A 112 9.43 1.98 1.84
N VAL A 113 10.54 1.38 2.28
CA VAL A 113 10.57 0.19 3.17
C VAL A 113 11.52 0.36 4.37
N CYS A 114 11.87 1.59 4.74
CA CYS A 114 12.49 1.85 6.05
C CYS A 114 11.43 1.85 7.15
N ASP A 115 11.69 1.13 8.24
CA ASP A 115 10.82 1.04 9.43
C ASP A 115 9.31 0.95 9.10
N PRO A 116 8.86 -0.09 8.36
CA PRO A 116 7.48 -0.17 7.88
C PRO A 116 6.46 -0.23 9.03
N GLN A 117 6.84 -0.73 10.20
CA GLN A 117 5.98 -0.74 11.40
C GLN A 117 5.62 0.65 11.93
N ILE A 118 6.32 1.72 11.49
CA ILE A 118 5.98 3.11 11.81
C ILE A 118 5.67 3.91 10.53
N SER A 119 6.50 3.80 9.48
CA SER A 119 6.41 4.66 8.30
C SER A 119 5.26 4.37 7.34
N HIS A 120 4.63 3.18 7.45
CA HIS A 120 3.43 2.83 6.70
C HIS A 120 2.14 3.25 7.43
N ILE A 121 2.25 3.84 8.64
CA ILE A 121 1.13 4.26 9.50
C ILE A 121 1.23 5.75 9.92
N TRP A 122 1.54 6.61 8.94
CA TRP A 122 1.50 8.07 9.05
C TRP A 122 0.36 8.72 8.23
N GLY A 123 -0.65 7.95 7.81
CA GLY A 123 -1.75 8.39 6.97
C GLY A 123 -1.27 8.98 5.64
N GLN A 124 -1.84 10.13 5.25
CA GLN A 124 -1.40 10.86 4.05
C GLN A 124 0.01 11.48 4.15
N TYR A 125 0.76 11.23 5.24
CA TYR A 125 2.17 11.59 5.33
C TYR A 125 3.12 10.39 5.25
N SER A 126 2.59 9.16 5.16
CA SER A 126 3.38 7.98 4.77
C SER A 126 3.97 8.24 3.38
N PRO A 127 5.27 8.01 3.14
CA PRO A 127 5.80 7.83 1.80
C PRO A 127 5.09 6.65 1.12
N TYR A 128 4.81 6.72 -0.20
CA TYR A 128 4.29 5.58 -0.95
C TYR A 128 5.11 4.30 -0.71
N TYR A 129 4.39 3.21 -0.54
CA TYR A 129 4.88 1.83 -0.50
C TYR A 129 3.94 0.94 -1.33
N GLU A 130 4.42 -0.23 -1.74
CA GLU A 130 3.61 -1.27 -2.39
C GLU A 130 2.61 -1.85 -1.37
N VAL A 131 1.32 -1.56 -1.58
CA VAL A 131 0.24 -1.96 -0.67
C VAL A 131 -0.12 -3.44 -0.88
N PRO A 132 -0.29 -4.25 0.19
CA PRO A 132 -0.64 -5.66 0.07
C PRO A 132 -1.91 -5.92 -0.76
N SER A 133 -1.80 -6.78 -1.76
CA SER A 133 -2.89 -7.15 -2.66
C SER A 133 -3.25 -8.63 -2.53
N ALA A 134 -4.52 -8.93 -2.26
CA ALA A 134 -5.03 -10.31 -2.26
C ALA A 134 -5.18 -10.89 -3.68
N ILE A 135 -5.27 -10.02 -4.69
CA ILE A 135 -5.37 -10.35 -6.11
C ILE A 135 -4.06 -9.97 -6.81
N ALA A 136 -3.55 -10.83 -7.70
CA ALA A 136 -2.28 -10.61 -8.39
C ALA A 136 -2.30 -9.35 -9.28
N THR A 137 -1.25 -8.54 -9.16
CA THR A 137 -1.12 -7.22 -9.83
C THR A 137 -0.68 -7.33 -11.29
N ASP A 138 -0.14 -8.48 -11.69
CA ASP A 138 0.28 -8.80 -13.05
C ASP A 138 -0.84 -8.61 -14.09
N VAL A 139 -0.48 -8.46 -15.36
CA VAL A 139 -1.45 -8.57 -16.46
C VAL A 139 -1.83 -10.05 -16.60
N PRO A 140 -3.12 -10.44 -16.52
CA PRO A 140 -3.50 -11.85 -16.58
C PRO A 140 -3.08 -12.52 -17.90
N GLN A 141 -2.80 -13.82 -17.83
CA GLN A 141 -2.46 -14.59 -19.04
C GLN A 141 -3.57 -14.48 -20.10
N GLN A 142 -3.18 -14.35 -21.36
CA GLN A 142 -4.08 -14.14 -22.50
C GLN A 142 -4.83 -12.78 -22.49
N CYS A 143 -4.41 -11.82 -21.67
CA CYS A 143 -4.83 -10.42 -21.72
C CYS A 143 -3.70 -9.50 -22.17
N GLN A 144 -4.06 -8.35 -22.74
CA GLN A 144 -3.16 -7.25 -23.08
C GLN A 144 -3.79 -5.93 -22.65
N ILE A 145 -3.02 -5.09 -21.95
CA ILE A 145 -3.43 -3.71 -21.61
C ILE A 145 -3.59 -2.90 -22.91
N THR A 146 -4.73 -2.27 -23.07
CA THR A 146 -5.10 -1.44 -24.22
C THR A 146 -5.22 0.04 -23.87
N PHE A 147 -5.45 0.37 -22.60
CA PHE A 147 -5.57 1.74 -22.08
C PHE A 147 -5.11 1.81 -20.62
N VAL A 148 -4.53 2.94 -20.22
CA VAL A 148 -4.24 3.28 -18.82
C VAL A 148 -4.48 4.76 -18.58
N ASN A 149 -5.29 5.08 -17.56
CA ASN A 149 -5.23 6.38 -16.89
C ASN A 149 -4.49 6.22 -15.56
N MET A 150 -3.44 7.01 -15.34
CA MET A 150 -2.86 7.20 -14.00
C MET A 150 -3.44 8.46 -13.39
N LEU A 151 -3.93 8.38 -12.15
CA LEU A 151 -4.15 9.52 -11.27
C LEU A 151 -3.12 9.44 -10.15
N SER A 152 -2.33 10.50 -9.92
CA SER A 152 -1.24 10.48 -8.94
C SER A 152 -1.19 11.73 -8.08
N ARG A 153 -0.89 11.54 -6.80
CA ARG A 153 -0.64 12.63 -5.87
C ARG A 153 0.75 13.22 -6.10
N HIS A 154 0.92 14.49 -5.74
CA HIS A 154 2.26 15.06 -5.55
C HIS A 154 3.16 14.22 -4.62
N GLY A 155 4.48 14.33 -4.81
CA GLY A 155 5.48 13.67 -3.96
C GLY A 155 5.53 14.21 -2.53
N ALA A 156 6.42 13.66 -1.70
CA ALA A 156 6.63 14.17 -0.35
C ALA A 156 7.07 15.64 -0.34
N ARG A 157 6.59 16.38 0.66
CA ARG A 157 6.77 17.83 0.77
C ARG A 157 7.05 18.26 2.20
N ASN A 158 7.50 19.50 2.33
CA ASN A 158 7.49 20.22 3.59
C ASN A 158 6.04 20.34 4.15
N PRO A 159 5.87 20.69 5.44
CA PRO A 159 4.56 21.09 5.96
C PRO A 159 4.00 22.28 5.16
N THR A 160 2.69 22.52 5.19
CA THR A 160 2.14 23.77 4.62
C THR A 160 2.52 24.95 5.50
N ALA A 161 2.64 26.18 4.98
CA ALA A 161 3.10 27.35 5.75
C ALA A 161 2.38 27.54 7.11
N SER A 162 1.06 27.26 7.15
CA SER A 162 0.24 27.28 8.38
C SER A 162 0.64 26.20 9.40
N LYS A 163 1.05 25.00 8.95
CA LYS A 163 1.61 23.94 9.79
C LYS A 163 3.08 24.21 10.15
N THR A 164 3.89 24.71 9.23
CA THR A 164 5.29 25.14 9.48
C THR A 164 5.36 26.10 10.66
N ALA A 165 4.56 27.18 10.64
CA ALA A 165 4.51 28.14 11.74
C ALA A 165 4.04 27.54 13.07
N LYS A 166 3.13 26.55 13.06
CA LYS A 166 2.67 25.83 14.26
C LYS A 166 3.77 24.91 14.82
N TYR A 167 4.52 24.23 13.97
CA TYR A 167 5.60 23.32 14.38
C TYR A 167 6.83 24.09 14.89
N GLU A 168 7.23 25.16 14.19
CA GLU A 168 8.31 26.07 14.64
C GLU A 168 7.98 26.69 16.00
N ALA A 169 6.75 27.19 16.19
CA ALA A 169 6.30 27.75 17.46
C ALA A 169 6.25 26.70 18.60
N LEU A 170 5.91 25.44 18.30
CA LEU A 170 5.95 24.34 19.27
C LEU A 170 7.40 24.04 19.70
N VAL A 171 8.32 23.94 18.75
CA VAL A 171 9.75 23.68 19.02
C VAL A 171 10.38 24.83 19.81
N ALA A 172 10.13 26.08 19.42
CA ALA A 172 10.56 27.26 20.16
C ALA A 172 9.96 27.34 21.57
N ARG A 173 8.73 26.85 21.78
CA ARG A 173 8.12 26.72 23.12
C ARG A 173 8.80 25.63 23.95
N ILE A 174 9.19 24.52 23.34
CA ILE A 174 9.99 23.48 24.02
C ILE A 174 11.32 24.08 24.50
N HIS A 175 12.11 24.71 23.61
CA HIS A 175 13.41 25.31 23.97
C HIS A 175 13.32 26.41 25.04
N SER A 176 12.22 27.15 25.10
CA SER A 176 12.05 28.28 26.03
C SER A 176 11.34 27.93 27.35
N GLN A 177 10.73 26.74 27.46
CA GLN A 177 9.91 26.37 28.62
C GLN A 177 10.25 25.00 29.24
N ALA A 178 10.98 24.13 28.55
CA ALA A 178 11.45 22.88 29.15
C ALA A 178 12.51 23.17 30.22
N THR A 179 12.26 22.80 31.47
CA THR A 179 13.23 22.97 32.57
C THR A 179 14.32 21.90 32.58
N SER A 180 14.11 20.83 31.81
CA SER A 180 15.01 19.69 31.61
C SER A 180 14.50 18.85 30.44
N TYR A 181 15.38 18.08 29.82
CA TYR A 181 15.05 17.04 28.85
C TYR A 181 15.37 15.67 29.48
N ASP A 182 14.43 14.71 29.44
CA ASP A 182 14.78 13.32 29.75
C ASP A 182 15.69 12.74 28.64
N LYS A 183 16.45 11.69 28.97
CA LYS A 183 17.55 11.14 28.15
C LYS A 183 17.17 10.92 26.69
N ASP A 184 16.00 10.32 26.44
CA ASP A 184 15.58 9.94 25.09
C ASP A 184 15.01 11.14 24.31
N PHE A 185 14.63 12.22 25.02
CA PHE A 185 14.20 13.51 24.47
C PHE A 185 15.37 14.51 24.30
N ALA A 186 16.58 14.18 24.77
CA ALA A 186 17.72 15.10 24.84
C ALA A 186 18.16 15.68 23.47
N PHE A 187 17.93 14.95 22.37
CA PHE A 187 18.23 15.47 21.02
C PHE A 187 17.42 16.73 20.67
N ILE A 188 16.29 16.99 21.34
CA ILE A 188 15.44 18.15 21.10
C ILE A 188 16.10 19.44 21.61
N GLU A 189 17.02 19.37 22.58
CA GLU A 189 17.81 20.52 23.05
C GLU A 189 18.71 21.09 21.95
N GLU A 190 19.25 20.23 21.07
CA GLU A 190 20.07 20.64 19.91
C GLU A 190 19.29 20.69 18.58
N TYR A 191 18.06 20.16 18.53
CA TYR A 191 17.23 20.17 17.32
C TYR A 191 16.85 21.59 16.90
N ASN A 192 17.29 22.00 15.72
CA ASN A 192 16.85 23.25 15.09
C ASN A 192 15.76 22.96 14.05
N TYR A 193 14.68 23.73 14.07
CA TYR A 193 13.62 23.62 13.07
C TYR A 193 14.09 24.26 11.74
N THR A 194 14.28 23.43 10.72
CA THR A 194 14.84 23.86 9.41
C THR A 194 13.98 23.41 8.21
N LEU A 195 12.77 22.92 8.47
CA LEU A 195 11.83 22.53 7.42
C LEU A 195 11.31 23.77 6.67
N GLY A 196 11.04 23.62 5.38
CA GLY A 196 10.46 24.68 4.55
C GLY A 196 8.93 24.81 4.72
N ALA A 197 8.29 25.36 3.69
CA ALA A 197 6.84 25.41 3.57
C ALA A 197 6.42 24.99 2.15
N ASP A 198 5.38 24.16 2.05
CA ASP A 198 4.63 23.73 0.86
C ASP A 198 5.37 22.98 -0.27
N ASP A 199 6.64 23.31 -0.52
CA ASP A 199 7.51 22.75 -1.55
C ASP A 199 7.80 21.24 -1.38
N LEU A 200 7.99 20.54 -2.51
CA LEU A 200 8.48 19.16 -2.54
C LEU A 200 9.88 19.05 -1.92
N SER A 201 10.11 18.03 -1.11
CA SER A 201 11.46 17.68 -0.68
C SER A 201 12.23 16.98 -1.80
N VAL A 202 13.56 16.93 -1.70
CA VAL A 202 14.42 16.17 -2.64
C VAL A 202 14.01 14.70 -2.70
N PHE A 203 13.68 14.12 -1.54
CA PHE A 203 13.10 12.78 -1.44
C PHE A 203 11.77 12.66 -2.21
N GLY A 204 10.85 13.62 -2.06
CA GLY A 204 9.57 13.63 -2.77
C GLY A 204 9.70 13.77 -4.29
N GLN A 205 10.65 14.59 -4.76
CA GLN A 205 11.01 14.68 -6.18
C GLN A 205 11.50 13.33 -6.71
N LYS A 206 12.38 12.64 -5.96
CA LYS A 206 12.84 11.28 -6.27
C LYS A 206 11.70 10.24 -6.29
N GLN A 207 10.73 10.31 -5.38
CA GLN A 207 9.55 9.43 -5.42
C GLN A 207 8.77 9.57 -6.74
N MET A 208 8.63 10.79 -7.27
CA MET A 208 7.94 11.03 -8.53
C MET A 208 8.73 10.53 -9.74
N VAL A 209 10.06 10.72 -9.75
CA VAL A 209 10.96 10.08 -10.73
C VAL A 209 10.79 8.55 -10.69
N ASN A 210 10.81 7.95 -9.50
CA ASN A 210 10.60 6.51 -9.29
C ASN A 210 9.23 6.04 -9.81
N SER A 211 8.16 6.80 -9.57
CA SER A 211 6.81 6.53 -10.10
C SER A 211 6.78 6.56 -11.64
N GLY A 212 7.48 7.51 -12.28
CA GLY A 212 7.62 7.59 -13.74
C GLY A 212 8.35 6.39 -14.34
N ILE A 213 9.42 5.93 -13.68
CA ILE A 213 10.14 4.70 -14.04
C ILE A 213 9.23 3.47 -13.89
N LYS A 214 8.49 3.35 -12.76
CA LYS A 214 7.59 2.21 -12.51
C LYS A 214 6.47 2.15 -13.56
N PHE A 215 5.87 3.28 -13.91
CA PHE A 215 4.83 3.34 -14.95
C PHE A 215 5.38 2.92 -16.33
N TYR A 216 6.56 3.41 -16.73
CA TYR A 216 7.19 2.99 -17.99
C TYR A 216 7.42 1.47 -18.01
N ASN A 217 7.97 0.91 -16.93
CA ASN A 217 8.25 -0.53 -16.83
C ASN A 217 6.96 -1.36 -16.86
N ARG A 218 5.93 -0.98 -16.08
CA ARG A 218 4.65 -1.71 -16.01
C ARG A 218 3.90 -1.72 -17.34
N TYR A 219 3.97 -0.63 -18.11
CA TYR A 219 3.22 -0.46 -19.36
C TYR A 219 4.11 -0.40 -20.61
N GLN A 220 5.31 -0.98 -20.54
CA GLN A 220 6.37 -0.89 -21.56
C GLN A 220 5.89 -1.17 -22.99
N THR A 221 4.99 -2.15 -23.18
CA THR A 221 4.40 -2.52 -24.48
C THR A 221 3.70 -1.35 -25.18
N LEU A 222 3.08 -0.44 -24.43
CA LEU A 222 2.48 0.80 -24.93
C LEU A 222 3.49 1.95 -24.87
N ALA A 223 4.18 2.12 -23.74
CA ALA A 223 5.04 3.26 -23.45
C ALA A 223 6.27 3.42 -24.39
N ARG A 224 6.72 2.34 -25.04
CA ARG A 224 7.72 2.36 -26.12
C ARG A 224 7.34 3.23 -27.31
N ASN A 225 6.03 3.30 -27.60
CA ASN A 225 5.48 3.82 -28.85
C ASN A 225 4.46 4.95 -28.63
N ILE A 226 4.18 5.30 -27.37
CA ILE A 226 3.14 6.26 -26.97
C ILE A 226 3.68 7.13 -25.84
N THR A 227 3.68 8.45 -26.02
CA THR A 227 3.90 9.42 -24.93
C THR A 227 2.57 9.65 -24.20
N PRO A 228 2.53 9.54 -22.86
CA PRO A 228 1.31 9.80 -22.08
C PRO A 228 0.84 11.25 -22.22
N PHE A 229 -0.46 11.43 -22.45
CA PHE A 229 -1.07 12.76 -22.31
C PHE A 229 -1.08 13.15 -20.84
N THR A 230 -0.53 14.33 -20.52
CA THR A 230 -0.25 14.71 -19.13
C THR A 230 -0.99 15.99 -18.72
N ARG A 231 -1.65 15.95 -17.57
CA ARG A 231 -2.27 17.12 -16.91
C ARG A 231 -1.80 17.26 -15.47
N SER A 232 -1.82 18.47 -14.95
CA SER A 232 -1.53 18.77 -13.55
C SER A 232 -2.53 19.78 -13.03
N SER A 233 -2.97 19.62 -11.79
CA SER A 233 -3.51 20.74 -11.03
C SER A 233 -2.42 21.81 -10.81
N GLY A 234 -2.85 23.05 -10.58
CA GLY A 234 -2.05 24.27 -10.70
C GLY A 234 -1.03 24.53 -9.59
N GLY A 235 -1.14 23.87 -8.43
CA GLY A 235 -0.24 24.09 -7.32
C GLY A 235 1.20 23.65 -7.63
N ASP A 236 2.19 24.50 -7.30
CA ASP A 236 3.60 24.31 -7.69
C ASP A 236 4.14 22.90 -7.37
N ARG A 237 3.84 22.35 -6.19
CA ARG A 237 4.22 20.99 -5.78
C ARG A 237 3.66 19.89 -6.69
N VAL A 238 2.50 20.11 -7.30
CA VAL A 238 1.83 19.17 -8.22
C VAL A 238 2.46 19.27 -9.61
N VAL A 239 2.67 20.50 -10.10
CA VAL A 239 3.36 20.75 -11.38
C VAL A 239 4.80 20.23 -11.35
N GLN A 240 5.54 20.48 -10.27
CA GLN A 240 6.88 19.90 -10.05
C GLN A 240 6.84 18.37 -9.98
N SER A 241 5.77 17.77 -9.43
CA SER A 241 5.62 16.31 -9.38
C SER A 241 5.39 15.71 -10.78
N ALA A 242 4.58 16.37 -11.61
CA ALA A 242 4.38 16.00 -13.01
C ALA A 242 5.67 16.11 -13.85
N LEU A 243 6.47 17.16 -13.60
CA LEU A 243 7.79 17.33 -14.24
C LEU A 243 8.79 16.24 -13.83
N ASN A 244 8.88 15.91 -12.54
CA ASN A 244 9.75 14.82 -12.05
C ASN A 244 9.30 13.44 -12.57
N TRP A 245 7.99 13.20 -12.64
CA TRP A 245 7.45 11.94 -13.19
C TRP A 245 7.73 11.80 -14.69
N THR A 246 7.51 12.86 -15.48
CA THR A 246 7.78 12.85 -16.92
C THR A 246 9.28 12.73 -17.21
N GLN A 247 10.15 13.30 -16.36
CA GLN A 247 11.60 13.06 -16.39
C GLN A 247 11.93 11.57 -16.19
N GLY A 248 11.37 10.93 -15.15
CA GLY A 248 11.58 9.51 -14.87
C GLY A 248 11.15 8.61 -16.04
N PHE A 249 9.91 8.79 -16.51
CA PHE A 249 9.37 8.06 -17.67
C PHE A 249 10.23 8.25 -18.93
N HIS A 250 10.64 9.49 -19.24
CA HIS A 250 11.47 9.78 -20.41
C HIS A 250 12.86 9.15 -20.30
N ALA A 251 13.50 9.24 -19.12
CA ALA A 251 14.82 8.67 -18.88
C ALA A 251 14.82 7.15 -19.04
N THR A 252 13.76 6.44 -18.62
CA THR A 252 13.63 4.99 -18.87
C THR A 252 13.38 4.69 -20.35
N ARG A 253 12.51 5.46 -21.03
CA ARG A 253 12.22 5.25 -22.46
C ARG A 253 13.47 5.37 -23.34
N VAL A 254 14.32 6.37 -23.08
CA VAL A 254 15.57 6.58 -23.84
C VAL A 254 16.60 5.46 -23.64
N GLN A 255 16.46 4.65 -22.57
CA GLN A 255 17.30 3.47 -22.33
C GLN A 255 16.75 2.17 -22.96
N ASP A 256 15.48 2.15 -23.36
CA ASP A 256 14.86 0.98 -24.02
C ASP A 256 15.14 1.00 -25.52
N SER A 257 16.04 0.12 -25.97
CA SER A 257 16.43 0.01 -27.39
C SER A 257 15.31 -0.42 -28.34
N ASN A 258 14.11 -0.70 -27.83
CA ASN A 258 12.91 -1.03 -28.61
C ASN A 258 11.85 0.10 -28.58
N ALA A 259 12.12 1.22 -27.91
CA ALA A 259 11.28 2.41 -28.01
C ALA A 259 11.44 3.04 -29.39
N THR A 260 10.32 3.44 -30.02
CA THR A 260 10.33 4.01 -31.38
C THR A 260 9.88 5.48 -31.42
N THR A 261 9.25 5.97 -30.34
CA THR A 261 8.80 7.36 -30.22
C THR A 261 9.95 8.32 -29.98
N ASN A 262 10.26 9.16 -30.96
CA ASN A 262 11.25 10.23 -30.89
C ASN A 262 10.57 11.60 -30.63
N ASP A 263 9.77 11.68 -29.58
CA ASP A 263 9.14 12.94 -29.15
C ASP A 263 10.12 13.82 -28.36
N ASN A 264 10.05 15.13 -28.61
CA ASN A 264 10.85 16.12 -27.88
C ASN A 264 10.49 16.13 -26.38
N TYR A 265 11.52 16.30 -25.55
CA TYR A 265 11.40 16.53 -24.11
C TYR A 265 11.83 17.97 -23.77
N PRO A 266 11.20 18.68 -22.82
CA PRO A 266 10.09 18.25 -21.96
C PRO A 266 8.79 18.01 -22.72
N TYR A 267 7.94 17.13 -22.20
CA TYR A 267 6.59 16.91 -22.72
C TYR A 267 5.66 18.08 -22.36
N ASN A 268 4.58 18.26 -23.11
CA ASN A 268 3.54 19.21 -22.77
C ASN A 268 2.72 18.72 -21.57
N ILE A 269 2.52 19.57 -20.58
CA ILE A 269 1.67 19.34 -19.42
C ILE A 269 0.57 20.40 -19.45
N VAL A 270 -0.70 19.98 -19.47
CA VAL A 270 -1.83 20.92 -19.32
C VAL A 270 -1.98 21.24 -17.85
N ILE A 271 -1.67 22.47 -17.46
CA ILE A 271 -1.84 22.96 -16.09
C ILE A 271 -3.25 23.55 -15.97
N ILE A 272 -4.05 23.03 -15.05
CA ILE A 272 -5.41 23.49 -14.74
C ILE A 272 -5.32 24.35 -13.48
N SER A 273 -5.92 25.56 -13.45
CA SER A 273 -5.70 26.48 -12.32
C SER A 273 -6.41 26.05 -11.03
N GLU A 274 -5.81 26.40 -9.90
CA GLU A 274 -6.37 26.34 -8.54
C GLU A 274 -6.89 27.72 -8.08
N ASP A 275 -6.92 28.72 -8.97
CA ASP A 275 -7.55 30.02 -8.70
C ASP A 275 -9.04 29.87 -8.34
N THR A 276 -9.52 30.67 -7.37
CA THR A 276 -10.93 30.64 -6.94
C THR A 276 -11.89 30.84 -8.11
N GLY A 277 -12.81 29.88 -8.31
CA GLY A 277 -13.74 29.87 -9.45
C GLY A 277 -13.19 29.23 -10.73
N SER A 278 -12.02 28.60 -10.69
CA SER A 278 -11.50 27.74 -11.76
C SER A 278 -12.23 26.39 -11.77
N ASN A 279 -12.80 26.00 -12.91
CA ASN A 279 -13.28 24.63 -13.11
C ASN A 279 -12.08 23.69 -13.29
N ASN A 280 -11.84 22.86 -12.27
CA ASN A 280 -10.72 21.94 -12.17
C ASN A 280 -11.20 20.60 -11.60
N THR A 281 -11.00 19.51 -12.34
CA THR A 281 -11.34 18.15 -11.89
C THR A 281 -10.27 17.50 -11.03
N LEU A 282 -9.12 18.15 -10.87
CA LEU A 282 -7.95 17.69 -10.12
C LEU A 282 -7.72 18.48 -8.81
N ASN A 283 -8.60 19.44 -8.50
CA ASN A 283 -8.65 20.17 -7.22
C ASN A 283 -10.05 20.76 -6.94
N HIS A 284 -10.62 20.43 -5.78
CA HIS A 284 -11.83 21.03 -5.21
C HIS A 284 -11.66 22.53 -4.89
N GLY A 285 -12.75 23.23 -4.62
CA GLY A 285 -12.77 24.70 -4.44
C GLY A 285 -13.98 25.43 -5.03
N LEU A 286 -14.91 24.72 -5.69
CA LEU A 286 -16.14 25.30 -6.26
C LEU A 286 -17.38 25.14 -5.36
N CYS A 287 -17.46 24.07 -4.57
CA CYS A 287 -18.69 23.65 -3.89
C CYS A 287 -18.84 24.40 -2.55
N THR A 288 -19.51 25.56 -2.55
CA THR A 288 -19.54 26.45 -1.38
C THR A 288 -20.05 25.78 -0.09
N SER A 289 -21.07 24.92 -0.17
CA SER A 289 -21.57 24.15 0.99
C SER A 289 -20.53 23.21 1.61
N PHE A 290 -19.58 22.72 0.80
CA PHE A 290 -18.50 21.82 1.19
C PHE A 290 -17.27 22.58 1.72
N GLU A 291 -16.84 23.66 1.05
CA GLU A 291 -15.67 24.45 1.45
C GLU A 291 -15.92 25.32 2.69
N ASP A 292 -17.04 26.05 2.72
CA ASP A 292 -17.36 27.09 3.73
C ASP A 292 -18.66 26.79 4.52
N GLY A 293 -19.43 25.78 4.12
CA GLY A 293 -20.73 25.45 4.70
C GLY A 293 -20.66 24.51 5.90
N VAL A 294 -21.81 23.93 6.27
CA VAL A 294 -21.93 23.05 7.45
C VAL A 294 -21.16 21.73 7.31
N ASP A 295 -20.87 21.31 6.08
CA ASP A 295 -20.15 20.05 5.82
C ASP A 295 -18.63 20.21 6.00
N SER A 296 -18.11 21.45 6.02
CA SER A 296 -16.67 21.75 6.13
C SER A 296 -16.05 21.28 7.46
N THR A 297 -16.81 21.24 8.56
CA THR A 297 -16.29 20.91 9.91
C THR A 297 -16.43 19.44 10.30
N ILE A 298 -17.12 18.61 9.49
CA ILE A 298 -17.43 17.21 9.84
C ILE A 298 -16.13 16.40 10.09
N ALA A 299 -15.09 16.66 9.30
CA ALA A 299 -13.76 16.04 9.49
C ALA A 299 -13.12 16.44 10.83
N ASP A 300 -13.17 17.72 11.19
CA ASP A 300 -12.60 18.27 12.42
C ASP A 300 -13.34 17.75 13.67
N ASP A 301 -14.68 17.64 13.62
CA ASP A 301 -15.48 17.08 14.72
C ASP A 301 -15.22 15.57 14.94
N ALA A 302 -15.10 14.79 13.86
CA ALA A 302 -14.72 13.38 13.93
C ALA A 302 -13.28 13.21 14.45
N GLN A 303 -12.33 14.01 13.96
CA GLN A 303 -10.95 14.02 14.45
C GLN A 303 -10.86 14.47 15.91
N ALA A 304 -11.59 15.50 16.34
CA ALA A 304 -11.59 15.99 17.72
C ALA A 304 -12.15 14.96 18.71
N THR A 305 -13.15 14.19 18.29
CA THR A 305 -13.70 13.06 19.07
C THR A 305 -12.61 12.03 19.35
N TRP A 306 -11.95 11.51 18.31
CA TRP A 306 -10.89 10.52 18.45
C TRP A 306 -9.65 11.07 19.17
N LEU A 307 -9.24 12.30 18.86
CA LEU A 307 -8.15 13.04 19.50
C LEU A 307 -8.25 13.01 21.04
N SER A 308 -9.47 13.22 21.57
CA SER A 308 -9.74 13.24 23.01
C SER A 308 -9.52 11.89 23.70
N ILE A 309 -9.50 10.79 22.94
CA ILE A 309 -9.43 9.41 23.44
C ILE A 309 -7.97 8.91 23.45
N PHE A 310 -7.23 9.04 22.35
CA PHE A 310 -5.88 8.45 22.26
C PHE A 310 -4.74 9.36 22.75
N THR A 311 -4.85 10.67 22.58
CA THR A 311 -3.74 11.59 22.93
C THR A 311 -3.50 11.85 24.43
N PRO A 312 -4.42 11.69 25.40
CA PRO A 312 -4.17 12.10 26.79
C PRO A 312 -2.94 11.44 27.44
N ASN A 313 -2.71 10.14 27.18
CA ASN A 313 -1.54 9.42 27.71
C ASN A 313 -0.23 9.89 27.08
N ILE A 314 -0.25 10.17 25.78
CA ILE A 314 0.89 10.75 25.05
C ILE A 314 1.19 12.16 25.59
N THR A 315 0.16 12.99 25.71
CA THR A 315 0.24 14.36 26.24
C THR A 315 0.83 14.38 27.66
N ALA A 316 0.43 13.44 28.51
CA ALA A 316 0.99 13.26 29.85
C ALA A 316 2.47 12.83 29.81
N ARG A 317 2.86 11.91 28.89
CA ARG A 317 4.26 11.50 28.70
C ARG A 317 5.13 12.64 28.20
N LEU A 318 4.68 13.43 27.22
CA LEU A 318 5.41 14.60 26.72
C LEU A 318 5.67 15.61 27.85
N ASN A 319 4.63 15.95 28.62
CA ASN A 319 4.75 16.86 29.78
C ASN A 319 5.63 16.31 30.93
N LEU A 320 5.78 14.98 31.06
CA LEU A 320 6.66 14.37 32.04
C LEU A 320 8.14 14.46 31.63
N ASN A 321 8.44 14.27 30.35
CA ASN A 321 9.82 14.24 29.81
C ASN A 321 10.35 15.63 29.40
N LEU A 322 9.44 16.58 29.16
CA LEU A 322 9.70 17.99 28.85
C LEU A 322 8.92 18.89 29.85
N PRO A 323 9.22 18.81 31.16
CA PRO A 323 8.49 19.56 32.19
C PRO A 323 8.58 21.07 31.98
N GLY A 324 7.43 21.74 32.09
CA GLY A 324 7.29 23.19 31.91
C GLY A 324 6.66 23.64 30.58
N VAL A 325 6.67 22.78 29.55
CA VAL A 325 6.16 23.13 28.19
C VAL A 325 4.63 23.14 28.08
N ASN A 326 3.93 22.42 28.96
CA ASN A 326 2.46 22.36 29.05
C ASN A 326 1.78 22.01 27.71
N PHE A 327 2.14 20.86 27.11
CA PHE A 327 1.52 20.33 25.90
C PHE A 327 0.02 20.09 26.07
N THR A 328 -0.75 20.42 25.03
CA THR A 328 -2.15 19.99 24.82
C THR A 328 -2.24 18.77 23.89
N SER A 329 -3.44 18.21 23.72
CA SER A 329 -3.72 17.19 22.70
C SER A 329 -3.41 17.67 21.27
N SER A 330 -3.69 18.94 20.95
CA SER A 330 -3.36 19.51 19.63
C SER A 330 -1.86 19.71 19.43
N ASP A 331 -1.13 20.06 20.49
CA ASP A 331 0.34 20.07 20.45
C ASP A 331 0.91 18.66 20.28
N THR A 332 0.25 17.63 20.84
CA THR A 332 0.64 16.24 20.67
C THR A 332 0.57 15.80 19.20
N ILE A 333 -0.50 16.14 18.46
CA ILE A 333 -0.55 15.90 17.01
C ILE A 333 0.56 16.66 16.29
N ASN A 334 0.74 17.95 16.58
CA ASN A 334 1.81 18.76 15.98
C ASN A 334 3.22 18.23 16.33
N PHE A 335 3.40 17.52 17.45
CA PHE A 335 4.64 16.84 17.82
C PHE A 335 4.81 15.52 17.05
N MET A 336 3.74 14.72 16.92
CA MET A 336 3.73 13.51 16.10
C MET A 336 4.02 13.84 14.63
N ASP A 337 3.44 14.92 14.09
CA ASP A 337 3.70 15.41 12.73
C ASP A 337 5.20 15.66 12.45
N LEU A 338 6.02 15.99 13.46
CA LEU A 338 7.47 16.19 13.28
C LEU A 338 8.19 14.93 12.79
N CYS A 339 7.71 13.73 13.13
CA CYS A 339 8.31 12.45 12.71
C CYS A 339 8.28 12.25 11.17
N PRO A 340 7.11 12.22 10.48
CA PRO A 340 7.08 12.08 9.03
C PRO A 340 7.75 13.27 8.32
N PHE A 341 7.49 14.51 8.76
CA PHE A 341 8.00 15.68 8.05
C PHE A 341 9.53 15.84 8.14
N ASN A 342 10.18 15.52 9.28
CA ASN A 342 11.64 15.47 9.33
C ASN A 342 12.20 14.26 8.56
N THR A 343 11.49 13.13 8.54
CA THR A 343 11.91 11.94 7.76
C THR A 343 11.96 12.25 6.27
N VAL A 344 10.90 12.83 5.69
CA VAL A 344 10.85 13.12 4.25
C VAL A 344 11.60 14.37 3.82
N ALA A 345 12.00 15.24 4.77
CA ALA A 345 12.91 16.35 4.50
C ALA A 345 14.38 15.90 4.40
N ASN A 346 14.71 14.69 4.84
CA ASN A 346 16.01 14.07 4.62
C ASN A 346 16.08 13.43 3.22
N ASP A 347 17.09 13.78 2.41
CA ASP A 347 17.26 13.29 1.02
C ASP A 347 17.23 11.76 0.86
N LEU A 348 17.62 11.01 1.89
CA LEU A 348 17.63 9.55 1.89
C LEU A 348 16.35 8.92 2.48
N GLY A 349 15.48 9.74 3.06
CA GLY A 349 14.33 9.28 3.84
C GLY A 349 14.74 8.65 5.18
N THR A 350 15.75 9.20 5.88
CA THR A 350 16.18 8.66 7.18
C THR A 350 15.12 8.93 8.24
N ILE A 351 14.63 7.87 8.92
CA ILE A 351 13.64 7.97 10.00
C ILE A 351 14.12 8.98 11.06
N SER A 352 13.23 9.91 11.44
CA SER A 352 13.53 10.94 12.43
C SER A 352 13.48 10.41 13.87
N SER A 353 14.36 10.90 14.76
CA SER A 353 14.31 10.57 16.19
C SER A 353 13.04 11.04 16.92
N PHE A 354 12.21 11.89 16.30
CA PHE A 354 10.86 12.16 16.81
C PHE A 354 9.94 10.92 16.74
N CYS A 355 10.23 9.98 15.84
CA CYS A 355 9.45 8.76 15.65
C CYS A 355 9.59 7.80 16.84
N ASP A 356 10.79 7.70 17.43
CA ASP A 356 11.13 6.82 18.55
C ASP A 356 10.42 7.19 19.87
N LEU A 357 9.87 8.41 19.97
CA LEU A 357 9.21 8.95 21.16
C LEU A 357 7.72 8.54 21.27
N ILE A 358 7.21 7.88 20.24
CA ILE A 358 5.81 7.48 20.04
C ILE A 358 5.79 5.98 19.76
N THR A 359 4.92 5.24 20.44
CA THR A 359 4.85 3.78 20.33
C THR A 359 4.09 3.31 19.09
N GLU A 360 4.31 2.08 18.65
CA GLU A 360 3.63 1.49 17.47
C GLU A 360 2.09 1.58 17.54
N ASP A 361 1.49 1.37 18.72
CA ASP A 361 0.04 1.45 18.92
C ASP A 361 -0.48 2.90 18.96
N GLU A 362 0.35 3.86 19.36
CA GLU A 362 0.07 5.29 19.25
C GLU A 362 0.20 5.77 17.80
N TRP A 363 1.10 5.17 17.01
CA TRP A 363 1.18 5.39 15.56
C TRP A 363 -0.04 4.80 14.83
N LYS A 364 -0.53 3.61 15.20
CA LYS A 364 -1.82 3.08 14.66
C LYS A 364 -2.98 4.01 14.98
N SER A 365 -3.01 4.56 16.20
CA SER A 365 -4.02 5.56 16.62
C SER A 365 -3.92 6.86 15.81
N TYR A 366 -2.71 7.26 15.40
CA TYR A 366 -2.47 8.39 14.52
C TYR A 366 -2.84 8.11 13.05
N ASP A 367 -2.53 6.94 12.49
CA ASP A 367 -2.98 6.57 11.13
C ASP A 367 -4.51 6.54 11.04
N TYR A 368 -5.18 6.03 12.09
CA TYR A 368 -6.63 6.07 12.18
C TYR A 368 -7.17 7.50 12.33
N TYR A 369 -6.51 8.37 13.10
CA TYR A 369 -6.81 9.81 13.15
C TYR A 369 -6.73 10.46 11.76
N GLN A 370 -5.68 10.18 10.99
CA GLN A 370 -5.53 10.66 9.62
C GLN A 370 -6.57 10.06 8.65
N SER A 371 -6.99 8.81 8.88
CA SER A 371 -8.00 8.10 8.09
C SER A 371 -9.41 8.64 8.34
N LEU A 372 -9.77 8.93 9.60
CA LEU A 372 -10.99 9.66 9.95
C LEU A 372 -11.06 11.02 9.23
N GLY A 373 -9.98 11.80 9.27
CA GLY A 373 -9.92 13.12 8.62
C GLY A 373 -10.10 13.08 7.09
N LYS A 374 -9.70 11.98 6.43
CA LYS A 374 -9.98 11.80 5.00
C LYS A 374 -11.36 11.20 4.72
N TYR A 375 -11.84 10.28 5.55
CA TYR A 375 -13.17 9.70 5.39
C TYR A 375 -14.28 10.74 5.59
N TYR A 376 -14.21 11.50 6.68
CA TYR A 376 -15.18 12.54 7.06
C TYR A 376 -14.94 13.91 6.40
N GLY A 377 -13.80 14.07 5.71
CA GLY A 377 -13.53 15.25 4.89
C GLY A 377 -13.92 15.07 3.43
N TYR A 378 -13.61 13.92 2.82
CA TYR A 378 -13.60 13.78 1.34
C TYR A 378 -14.24 12.49 0.83
N SER A 379 -14.64 11.57 1.72
CA SER A 379 -15.36 10.34 1.36
C SER A 379 -16.83 10.43 1.82
N TRP A 380 -17.54 9.31 1.81
CA TRP A 380 -18.94 9.18 2.25
C TRP A 380 -19.21 9.49 3.74
N GLY A 381 -18.17 9.78 4.54
CA GLY A 381 -18.36 10.41 5.85
C GLY A 381 -18.79 11.87 5.75
N ASN A 382 -18.53 12.51 4.61
CA ASN A 382 -19.01 13.85 4.27
C ASN A 382 -20.14 13.77 3.23
N PRO A 383 -21.29 14.44 3.41
CA PRO A 383 -22.39 14.42 2.45
C PRO A 383 -21.99 14.85 1.03
N LEU A 384 -21.03 15.76 0.90
CA LEU A 384 -20.56 16.29 -0.39
C LEU A 384 -19.12 15.88 -0.73
N GLY A 385 -18.51 14.95 0.02
CA GLY A 385 -17.15 14.48 -0.21
C GLY A 385 -16.99 13.78 -1.55
N ALA A 386 -17.76 12.71 -1.78
CA ALA A 386 -17.78 11.99 -3.05
C ALA A 386 -18.22 12.90 -4.23
N THR A 387 -19.07 13.89 -3.99
CA THR A 387 -19.55 14.85 -4.99
C THR A 387 -18.41 15.66 -5.64
N GLN A 388 -17.29 15.90 -4.95
CA GLN A 388 -16.15 16.61 -5.56
C GLN A 388 -15.42 15.78 -6.64
N GLY A 389 -15.51 14.44 -6.58
CA GLY A 389 -14.83 13.52 -7.50
C GLY A 389 -15.55 13.26 -8.83
N ILE A 390 -16.72 13.88 -9.03
CA ILE A 390 -17.61 13.56 -10.16
C ILE A 390 -17.03 13.99 -11.50
N GLY A 391 -16.49 15.21 -11.62
CA GLY A 391 -15.96 15.72 -12.87
C GLY A 391 -14.86 14.82 -13.47
N PHE A 392 -13.87 14.43 -12.66
CA PHE A 392 -12.83 13.49 -13.09
C PHE A 392 -13.38 12.10 -13.43
N THR A 393 -14.43 11.66 -12.73
CA THR A 393 -15.08 10.38 -13.03
C THR A 393 -15.74 10.40 -14.41
N ASN A 394 -16.42 11.50 -14.76
CA ASN A 394 -17.02 11.70 -16.09
C ASN A 394 -15.97 11.91 -17.19
N GLU A 395 -14.82 12.53 -16.88
CA GLU A 395 -13.64 12.56 -17.77
C GLU A 395 -13.05 11.15 -18.01
N LEU A 396 -12.92 10.33 -16.97
CA LEU A 396 -12.40 8.97 -17.09
C LEU A 396 -13.32 8.10 -17.96
N ILE A 397 -14.64 8.22 -17.78
CA ILE A 397 -15.63 7.57 -18.65
C ILE A 397 -15.36 7.98 -20.10
N ALA A 398 -15.32 9.27 -20.42
CA ALA A 398 -15.10 9.79 -21.77
C ALA A 398 -13.82 9.25 -22.44
N ARG A 399 -12.71 9.20 -21.69
CA ARG A 399 -11.44 8.61 -22.14
C ARG A 399 -11.52 7.09 -22.34
N MET A 400 -12.25 6.39 -21.49
CA MET A 400 -12.46 4.94 -21.60
C MET A 400 -13.42 4.55 -22.75
N THR A 401 -14.40 5.39 -23.10
CA THR A 401 -15.43 5.08 -24.11
C THR A 401 -15.19 5.71 -25.49
N ASP A 402 -14.12 6.52 -25.66
CA ASP A 402 -13.85 7.31 -26.87
C ASP A 402 -15.04 8.21 -27.25
N SER A 403 -15.46 9.04 -26.28
CA SER A 403 -16.60 9.94 -26.40
C SER A 403 -16.30 11.32 -25.79
N SER A 404 -17.16 12.30 -26.08
CA SER A 404 -17.11 13.59 -25.39
C SER A 404 -17.41 13.44 -23.88
N VAL A 405 -16.87 14.33 -23.06
CA VAL A 405 -17.22 14.47 -21.65
C VAL A 405 -18.68 14.90 -21.53
N ILE A 406 -19.43 14.24 -20.64
CA ILE A 406 -20.80 14.58 -20.25
C ILE A 406 -20.78 14.81 -18.75
N ASP A 407 -20.77 16.07 -18.35
CA ASP A 407 -20.67 16.51 -16.97
C ASP A 407 -21.26 17.92 -16.83
N HIS A 408 -21.60 18.30 -15.59
CA HIS A 408 -22.03 19.66 -15.24
C HIS A 408 -21.55 20.08 -13.83
N THR A 409 -20.45 19.47 -13.36
CA THR A 409 -19.89 19.63 -12.02
C THR A 409 -18.60 20.48 -12.07
N SER A 410 -17.42 19.87 -11.91
CA SER A 410 -16.11 20.54 -11.87
C SER A 410 -15.36 20.55 -13.23
N THR A 411 -15.90 19.94 -14.29
CA THR A 411 -15.27 19.93 -15.62
C THR A 411 -15.20 21.31 -16.28
N ASN A 412 -14.25 21.48 -17.19
CA ASN A 412 -14.04 22.71 -17.93
C ASN A 412 -14.33 22.49 -19.42
N SER A 413 -15.58 22.72 -19.81
CA SER A 413 -16.06 22.52 -21.20
C SER A 413 -15.19 23.17 -22.31
N THR A 414 -14.36 24.17 -22.01
CA THR A 414 -13.41 24.76 -22.99
C THR A 414 -12.12 23.94 -23.13
N LEU A 415 -11.64 23.31 -22.05
CA LEU A 415 -10.55 22.34 -22.11
C LEU A 415 -11.03 21.00 -22.69
N ASP A 416 -12.21 20.56 -22.27
CA ASP A 416 -12.68 19.19 -22.45
C ASP A 416 -13.37 18.94 -23.80
N SER A 417 -13.72 20.00 -24.53
CA SER A 417 -14.17 19.94 -25.93
C SER A 417 -13.04 20.10 -26.95
N ASN A 418 -11.79 20.28 -26.51
CA ASN A 418 -10.65 20.59 -27.36
C ASN A 418 -9.59 19.45 -27.33
N PRO A 419 -9.37 18.70 -28.42
CA PRO A 419 -8.42 17.59 -28.46
C PRO A 419 -6.96 17.93 -28.14
N ALA A 420 -6.56 19.21 -28.09
CA ALA A 420 -5.24 19.63 -27.63
C ALA A 420 -5.10 19.67 -26.08
N THR A 421 -6.21 19.78 -25.36
CA THR A 421 -6.29 19.86 -23.89
C THR A 421 -7.05 18.71 -23.25
N PHE A 422 -7.88 18.00 -24.02
CA PHE A 422 -8.51 16.74 -23.66
C PHE A 422 -8.64 15.84 -24.90
N PRO A 423 -7.56 15.17 -25.34
CA PRO A 423 -7.65 14.13 -26.35
C PRO A 423 -8.44 12.93 -25.81
N VAL A 424 -9.27 12.34 -26.66
CA VAL A 424 -9.85 11.01 -26.47
C VAL A 424 -9.57 10.16 -27.71
N GLY A 425 -9.48 8.83 -27.51
CA GLY A 425 -9.36 7.86 -28.60
C GLY A 425 -8.09 7.94 -29.45
N GLY A 426 -8.22 7.46 -30.68
CA GLY A 426 -7.15 7.43 -31.67
C GLY A 426 -5.92 6.65 -31.19
N THR A 427 -4.79 7.34 -31.01
CA THR A 427 -3.55 6.78 -30.47
C THR A 427 -3.31 7.12 -28.99
N THR A 428 -4.16 7.93 -28.37
CA THR A 428 -3.97 8.40 -27.00
C THR A 428 -4.63 7.42 -26.03
N VAL A 429 -3.84 6.45 -25.56
CA VAL A 429 -4.30 5.41 -24.62
C VAL A 429 -3.50 5.37 -23.31
N LEU A 430 -2.58 6.30 -23.11
CA LEU A 430 -1.84 6.52 -21.86
C LEU A 430 -2.12 7.94 -21.38
N TYR A 431 -2.59 8.08 -20.14
CA TYR A 431 -2.93 9.35 -19.51
C TYR A 431 -2.27 9.43 -18.13
N ALA A 432 -1.83 10.63 -17.73
CA ALA A 432 -1.23 10.91 -16.43
C ALA A 432 -1.76 12.24 -15.89
N ASP A 433 -2.61 12.18 -14.85
CA ASP A 433 -3.16 13.35 -14.18
C ASP A 433 -2.54 13.47 -12.77
N PHE A 434 -2.09 14.67 -12.42
CA PHE A 434 -1.48 14.96 -11.11
C PHE A 434 -2.37 15.89 -10.25
N SER A 435 -2.58 15.50 -8.99
CA SER A 435 -3.61 16.05 -8.08
C SER A 435 -3.16 15.99 -6.60
N HIS A 436 -4.07 16.23 -5.65
CA HIS A 436 -3.83 16.17 -4.20
C HIS A 436 -4.54 14.96 -3.56
N ASP A 437 -4.25 14.71 -2.27
CA ASP A 437 -4.84 13.62 -1.49
C ASP A 437 -6.35 13.75 -1.29
N SER A 438 -6.85 14.96 -1.08
CA SER A 438 -8.28 15.24 -0.90
C SER A 438 -9.10 14.79 -2.11
N ASP A 439 -8.68 15.24 -3.29
CA ASP A 439 -9.36 14.98 -4.57
C ASP A 439 -9.31 13.50 -4.94
N MET A 440 -8.17 12.83 -4.71
CA MET A 440 -8.05 11.39 -4.94
C MET A 440 -9.05 10.58 -4.09
N ILE A 441 -9.27 10.94 -2.82
CA ILE A 441 -10.31 10.28 -1.99
C ILE A 441 -11.70 10.53 -2.58
N ALA A 442 -12.04 11.79 -2.89
CA ALA A 442 -13.33 12.15 -3.48
C ALA A 442 -13.61 11.38 -4.78
N ILE A 443 -12.59 11.25 -5.64
CA ILE A 443 -12.65 10.48 -6.89
C ILE A 443 -12.87 8.99 -6.63
N PHE A 444 -12.15 8.39 -5.68
CA PHE A 444 -12.33 6.96 -5.35
C PHE A 444 -13.73 6.67 -4.79
N SER A 445 -14.31 7.61 -4.03
CA SER A 445 -15.66 7.50 -3.47
C SER A 445 -16.76 7.78 -4.51
N ALA A 446 -16.56 8.75 -5.41
CA ALA A 446 -17.44 8.98 -6.58
C ALA A 446 -17.55 7.75 -7.49
N MET A 447 -16.44 7.01 -7.61
CA MET A 447 -16.37 5.74 -8.36
C MET A 447 -16.86 4.52 -7.56
N GLY A 448 -17.20 4.70 -6.29
CA GLY A 448 -17.70 3.65 -5.40
C GLY A 448 -16.67 2.58 -5.02
N LEU A 449 -15.36 2.87 -5.13
CA LEU A 449 -14.27 1.90 -4.95
C LEU A 449 -14.11 1.40 -3.50
N TYR A 450 -14.74 2.09 -2.54
CA TYR A 450 -14.75 1.77 -1.12
C TYR A 450 -16.18 1.72 -0.55
N ASN A 451 -17.18 1.37 -1.37
CA ASN A 451 -18.59 1.30 -0.94
C ASN A 451 -18.91 0.16 0.04
N SER A 452 -17.98 -0.79 0.25
CA SER A 452 -18.05 -1.79 1.31
C SER A 452 -17.58 -1.27 2.67
N THR A 453 -16.79 -0.18 2.70
CA THR A 453 -16.30 0.46 3.94
C THR A 453 -17.45 1.19 4.66
N ALA A 454 -17.84 0.67 5.83
CA ALA A 454 -18.82 1.31 6.70
C ALA A 454 -18.33 2.68 7.23
N PRO A 455 -19.24 3.57 7.71
CA PRO A 455 -18.85 4.83 8.34
C PRO A 455 -17.95 4.62 9.56
N LEU A 456 -16.72 5.14 9.49
CA LEU A 456 -15.63 4.85 10.43
C LEU A 456 -15.95 5.31 11.87
N LEU A 457 -15.66 4.44 12.85
CA LEU A 457 -15.93 4.68 14.27
C LEU A 457 -14.99 5.73 14.90
N ASN A 458 -15.39 7.00 14.90
CA ASN A 458 -14.62 8.09 15.53
C ASN A 458 -14.37 7.96 17.07
N THR A 459 -14.88 6.92 17.72
CA THR A 459 -14.60 6.58 19.14
C THR A 459 -13.66 5.39 19.35
N THR A 460 -13.37 4.60 18.31
CA THR A 460 -12.69 3.29 18.43
C THR A 460 -11.88 3.01 17.17
N ILE A 461 -10.60 2.66 17.31
CA ILE A 461 -9.79 2.24 16.16
C ILE A 461 -10.33 0.94 15.53
N GLU A 462 -10.39 0.94 14.20
CA GLU A 462 -10.75 -0.22 13.37
C GLU A 462 -9.54 -0.67 12.54
N THR A 463 -9.43 -1.96 12.23
CA THR A 463 -8.31 -2.48 11.42
C THR A 463 -8.50 -2.24 9.91
N ILE A 464 -7.44 -2.52 9.14
CA ILE A 464 -7.50 -2.42 7.67
C ILE A 464 -8.44 -3.46 7.04
N GLU A 465 -8.70 -4.58 7.73
CA GLU A 465 -9.70 -5.58 7.37
C GLU A 465 -11.12 -5.09 7.70
N GLU A 466 -11.34 -4.51 8.89
CA GLU A 466 -12.64 -3.98 9.32
C GLU A 466 -13.10 -2.79 8.45
N THR A 467 -12.15 -2.07 7.85
CA THR A 467 -12.37 -0.96 6.92
C THR A 467 -12.32 -1.37 5.43
N GLU A 468 -12.25 -2.67 5.12
CA GLU A 468 -12.18 -3.25 3.76
C GLU A 468 -11.02 -2.73 2.89
N GLY A 469 -9.97 -2.21 3.53
CA GLY A 469 -8.77 -1.65 2.92
C GLY A 469 -8.76 -0.13 2.76
N PHE A 470 -9.65 0.60 3.44
CA PHE A 470 -9.60 2.06 3.50
C PHE A 470 -8.73 2.54 4.66
N SER A 471 -7.55 3.10 4.35
CA SER A 471 -6.85 4.02 5.25
C SER A 471 -6.14 5.10 4.43
N SER A 472 -5.82 6.24 5.04
CA SER A 472 -5.11 7.34 4.37
C SER A 472 -3.73 6.92 3.85
N ALA A 473 -3.04 5.99 4.54
CA ALA A 473 -1.75 5.45 4.11
C ALA A 473 -1.87 4.42 2.97
N TRP A 474 -2.97 3.67 2.91
CA TRP A 474 -3.23 2.71 1.82
C TRP A 474 -3.76 3.39 0.54
N THR A 475 -4.47 4.51 0.68
CA THR A 475 -5.13 5.22 -0.44
C THR A 475 -4.32 6.40 -0.99
N VAL A 476 -3.91 7.34 -0.13
CA VAL A 476 -3.33 8.64 -0.53
C VAL A 476 -2.01 9.02 0.18
N PRO A 477 -1.01 8.11 0.32
CA PRO A 477 0.33 8.46 0.77
C PRO A 477 1.02 9.49 -0.15
N PHE A 478 2.18 10.02 0.25
CA PHE A 478 2.97 10.88 -0.65
C PHE A 478 3.45 10.09 -1.88
N ALA A 479 3.30 10.65 -3.08
CA ALA A 479 3.48 9.95 -4.36
C ALA A 479 2.53 8.74 -4.58
N ALA A 480 1.33 8.77 -3.99
CA ALA A 480 0.26 7.83 -4.30
C ALA A 480 -0.08 7.80 -5.80
N ARG A 481 -0.58 6.66 -6.28
CA ARG A 481 -1.12 6.53 -7.64
C ARG A 481 -2.19 5.45 -7.74
N ALA A 482 -3.23 5.76 -8.49
CA ALA A 482 -4.19 4.79 -9.01
C ALA A 482 -3.95 4.58 -10.52
N TYR A 483 -4.02 3.34 -10.97
CA TYR A 483 -4.07 2.98 -12.38
C TYR A 483 -5.46 2.44 -12.73
N PHE A 484 -6.11 3.09 -13.68
CA PHE A 484 -7.37 2.67 -14.28
C PHE A 484 -7.06 2.02 -15.62
N GLU A 485 -6.96 0.69 -15.63
CA GLU A 485 -6.55 -0.12 -16.78
C GLU A 485 -7.79 -0.55 -17.59
N LYS A 486 -7.71 -0.51 -18.93
CA LYS A 486 -8.53 -1.41 -19.78
C LYS A 486 -7.63 -2.48 -20.40
N MET A 487 -8.18 -3.67 -20.59
CA MET A 487 -7.48 -4.79 -21.23
C MET A 487 -8.41 -5.60 -22.14
N SER A 488 -7.88 -5.97 -23.31
CA SER A 488 -8.48 -7.00 -24.17
C SER A 488 -8.03 -8.37 -23.68
N CYS A 489 -8.95 -9.34 -23.58
CA CYS A 489 -8.69 -10.68 -23.08
C CYS A 489 -9.31 -11.76 -23.97
N VAL A 490 -8.58 -12.86 -24.21
CA VAL A 490 -9.14 -14.02 -24.93
C VAL A 490 -10.35 -14.59 -24.17
N GLY A 491 -11.43 -14.83 -24.91
CA GLY A 491 -12.70 -15.35 -24.37
C GLY A 491 -13.72 -14.28 -23.97
N TYR A 492 -13.35 -12.99 -24.03
CA TYR A 492 -14.26 -11.86 -23.79
C TYR A 492 -14.60 -11.15 -25.11
N ASP A 493 -15.81 -10.58 -25.15
CA ASP A 493 -16.40 -9.85 -26.29
C ASP A 493 -16.26 -8.33 -26.18
N GLU A 494 -15.87 -7.82 -25.01
CA GLU A 494 -15.53 -6.42 -24.75
C GLU A 494 -14.24 -6.30 -23.92
N GLU A 495 -13.74 -5.08 -23.73
CA GLU A 495 -12.60 -4.82 -22.85
C GLU A 495 -13.01 -4.93 -21.37
N LEU A 496 -12.09 -5.43 -20.54
CA LEU A 496 -12.25 -5.47 -19.10
C LEU A 496 -11.52 -4.29 -18.44
N VAL A 497 -12.17 -3.66 -17.48
CA VAL A 497 -11.61 -2.60 -16.63
C VAL A 497 -11.02 -3.23 -15.36
N ARG A 498 -9.86 -2.75 -14.91
CA ARG A 498 -9.27 -3.05 -13.59
C ARG A 498 -8.78 -1.76 -12.93
N VAL A 499 -8.96 -1.64 -11.61
CA VAL A 499 -8.41 -0.52 -10.83
C VAL A 499 -7.35 -1.04 -9.85
N VAL A 500 -6.21 -0.34 -9.81
CA VAL A 500 -5.06 -0.69 -8.97
C VAL A 500 -4.61 0.56 -8.22
N ILE A 501 -4.76 0.61 -6.90
CA ILE A 501 -4.39 1.77 -6.06
C ILE A 501 -3.16 1.40 -5.23
N ASN A 502 -2.05 2.13 -5.41
CA ASN A 502 -0.76 1.88 -4.75
C ASN A 502 -0.32 0.41 -4.85
N ASP A 503 -0.59 -0.20 -6.00
CA ASP A 503 -0.38 -1.62 -6.33
C ASP A 503 -1.32 -2.64 -5.65
N ARG A 504 -2.27 -2.23 -4.80
CA ARG A 504 -3.44 -3.05 -4.41
C ARG A 504 -4.44 -3.10 -5.57
N VAL A 505 -4.72 -4.29 -6.11
CA VAL A 505 -5.86 -4.49 -7.02
C VAL A 505 -7.15 -4.42 -6.20
N LEU A 506 -8.11 -3.58 -6.60
CA LEU A 506 -9.42 -3.52 -5.95
C LEU A 506 -10.42 -4.50 -6.60
N PRO A 507 -11.24 -5.21 -5.82
CA PRO A 507 -12.39 -5.93 -6.35
C PRO A 507 -13.44 -4.91 -6.80
N LEU A 508 -13.81 -4.92 -8.08
CA LEU A 508 -14.81 -4.00 -8.64
C LEU A 508 -16.24 -4.52 -8.41
N GLU A 509 -16.63 -4.63 -7.14
CA GLU A 509 -17.90 -5.23 -6.71
C GLU A 509 -19.12 -4.50 -7.28
N THR A 510 -19.04 -3.18 -7.47
CA THR A 510 -20.14 -2.35 -7.97
C THR A 510 -20.56 -2.66 -9.41
N CYS A 511 -19.74 -3.40 -10.18
CA CYS A 511 -19.99 -3.77 -11.57
C CYS A 511 -19.87 -5.29 -11.84
N ASP A 512 -20.14 -6.13 -10.84
CA ASP A 512 -20.01 -7.61 -10.90
C ASP A 512 -18.58 -8.07 -11.25
N GLY A 513 -17.58 -7.53 -10.56
CA GLY A 513 -16.16 -7.84 -10.75
C GLY A 513 -15.81 -9.33 -10.63
N ASP A 514 -14.94 -9.80 -11.53
CA ASP A 514 -14.42 -11.16 -11.54
C ASP A 514 -13.40 -11.43 -10.42
N ASN A 515 -12.97 -12.69 -10.30
CA ASN A 515 -11.99 -13.13 -9.30
C ASN A 515 -10.56 -12.58 -9.50
N LEU A 516 -10.35 -11.70 -10.49
CA LEU A 516 -9.12 -10.95 -10.74
C LEU A 516 -9.33 -9.43 -10.57
N GLY A 517 -10.46 -9.01 -10.00
CA GLY A 517 -10.78 -7.61 -9.70
C GLY A 517 -11.18 -6.81 -10.94
N ARG A 518 -11.80 -7.46 -11.94
CA ARG A 518 -12.09 -6.84 -13.24
C ARG A 518 -13.55 -6.97 -13.60
N CYS A 519 -14.15 -5.90 -14.10
CA CYS A 519 -15.49 -5.96 -14.68
C CYS A 519 -15.48 -5.54 -16.15
N ARG A 520 -16.56 -5.86 -16.86
CA ARG A 520 -16.79 -5.43 -18.25
C ARG A 520 -16.81 -3.90 -18.34
N LEU A 521 -16.25 -3.32 -19.39
CA LEU A 521 -16.27 -1.87 -19.61
C LEU A 521 -17.69 -1.31 -19.58
N SER A 522 -18.66 -2.01 -20.19
CA SER A 522 -20.07 -1.62 -20.13
C SER A 522 -20.65 -1.70 -18.72
N SER A 523 -20.28 -2.70 -17.91
CA SER A 523 -20.68 -2.78 -16.50
C SER A 523 -20.04 -1.67 -15.65
N PHE A 524 -18.76 -1.38 -15.85
CA PHE A 524 -18.03 -0.32 -15.14
C PHE A 524 -18.67 1.05 -15.37
N VAL A 525 -18.86 1.43 -16.65
CA VAL A 525 -19.49 2.71 -17.00
C VAL A 525 -20.95 2.79 -16.50
N ASN A 526 -21.62 1.66 -16.25
CA ASN A 526 -22.96 1.63 -15.68
C ASN A 526 -23.01 1.65 -14.14
N SER A 527 -21.98 1.20 -13.43
CA SER A 527 -21.94 1.30 -11.96
C SER A 527 -21.63 2.72 -11.46
N LEU A 528 -20.95 3.52 -12.28
CA LEU A 528 -20.65 4.95 -12.05
C LEU A 528 -21.89 5.87 -12.13
N ASN A 529 -23.08 5.39 -11.77
CA ASN A 529 -24.33 6.11 -11.97
C ASN A 529 -24.40 7.44 -11.21
N PHE A 530 -23.91 7.47 -9.97
CA PHE A 530 -23.79 8.67 -9.13
C PHE A 530 -23.09 9.81 -9.88
N ALA A 531 -21.90 9.56 -10.43
CA ALA A 531 -21.16 10.57 -11.18
C ALA A 531 -21.86 10.98 -12.49
N ARG A 532 -22.43 10.03 -13.24
CA ARG A 532 -23.13 10.33 -14.51
C ARG A 532 -24.40 11.16 -14.33
N GLU A 533 -25.05 11.06 -13.17
CA GLU A 533 -26.25 11.83 -12.83
C GLU A 533 -25.92 13.22 -12.22
N GLY A 534 -24.65 13.48 -11.89
CA GLY A 534 -24.20 14.71 -11.22
C GLY A 534 -24.14 14.64 -9.70
N GLY A 535 -24.54 13.50 -9.11
CA GLY A 535 -24.58 13.28 -7.66
C GLY A 535 -25.36 14.38 -6.93
N ASP A 536 -24.85 14.78 -5.77
CA ASP A 536 -25.44 15.85 -4.95
C ASP A 536 -24.84 17.24 -5.25
N TRP A 537 -24.35 17.47 -6.48
CA TRP A 537 -23.73 18.76 -6.88
C TRP A 537 -24.71 19.94 -6.86
N ASP A 538 -26.02 19.69 -6.91
CA ASP A 538 -27.03 20.74 -6.74
C ASP A 538 -27.07 21.29 -5.30
N GLN A 539 -26.63 20.52 -4.30
CA GLN A 539 -26.55 20.93 -2.89
C GLN A 539 -25.37 21.88 -2.60
N CYS A 540 -24.42 22.03 -3.52
CA CYS A 540 -23.23 22.87 -3.36
C CYS A 540 -23.51 24.38 -3.20
N PHE A 541 -24.75 24.83 -3.46
CA PHE A 541 -25.10 26.25 -3.63
C PHE A 541 -26.47 26.65 -3.01
N VAL A 542 -26.92 25.93 -1.97
CA VAL A 542 -28.28 26.00 -1.39
C VAL A 542 -28.39 26.88 -0.15
#